data_AF-A0A131YR79-F1
#
_entry.id   AF-A0A131YR79-F1
#
_cell.length_a   1.000
_cell.length_b   1.000
_cell.length_c   1.000
_cell.angle_alpha   90.00
_cell.angle_beta   90.00
_cell.angle_gamma   90.00
#
_symmetry.space_group_name_H-M   'P 1'
#
loop_
_entity.id
_entity.type
_entity.pdbx_description
1 polymer ?
#
loop_
_entity_poly.entity_id
_entity_poly.type
_entity_poly.pdbx_seq_one_letter_code
_entity_poly.pdbx_strand_id
1 'polypeptide(L)'
;MDEKQLFVALLLAACVARLECKWPFLGTDWNMREFVKTPEPIWTYSTSQATDIICKKDSKLFVTLQSIVFFRSYYHKKRKLIFRLQGEFDPRRKARMTIFARDGTLNQTEEIIYMSRKLTSAVVQVTLNFGSYAKLYDLRVRNSTTREHIEPKCLDVFRSRAVRKIYVLYQNRCQYLP
;
A
#
# COMPACT_ATOMS: atom_id res chain seq x y z
N MET A 1 -32.78 -29.29 -34.97
CA MET A 1 -32.53 -28.27 -33.93
C MET A 1 -33.30 -27.04 -34.35
N ASP A 2 -34.32 -26.68 -33.56
CA ASP A 2 -35.29 -25.63 -33.90
C ASP A 2 -34.61 -24.25 -33.88
N GLU A 3 -35.00 -23.35 -34.78
CA GLU A 3 -34.40 -22.02 -34.98
C GLU A 3 -34.43 -21.20 -33.68
N LYS A 4 -35.49 -21.39 -32.89
CA LYS A 4 -35.64 -20.82 -31.54
C LYS A 4 -34.59 -21.32 -30.56
N GLN A 5 -34.22 -22.60 -30.63
CA GLN A 5 -33.19 -23.17 -29.76
C GLN A 5 -31.79 -22.67 -30.13
N LEU A 6 -31.54 -22.41 -31.40
CA LEU A 6 -30.28 -21.81 -31.86
C LEU A 6 -30.12 -20.38 -31.34
N PHE A 7 -31.20 -19.59 -31.39
CA PHE A 7 -31.23 -18.22 -30.86
C PHE A 7 -31.03 -18.18 -29.34
N VAL A 8 -31.67 -19.07 -28.59
CA VAL A 8 -31.51 -19.15 -27.13
C VAL A 8 -30.08 -19.58 -26.77
N ALA A 9 -29.50 -20.55 -27.51
CA ALA A 9 -28.12 -20.96 -27.30
C ALA A 9 -27.11 -19.83 -27.60
N LEU A 10 -27.34 -19.05 -28.66
CA LEU A 10 -26.51 -17.88 -28.99
C LEU A 10 -26.63 -16.75 -27.95
N LEU A 11 -27.83 -16.50 -27.42
CA LEU A 11 -28.04 -15.53 -26.34
C LEU A 11 -27.38 -15.96 -25.03
N LEU A 12 -27.44 -17.25 -24.69
CA LEU A 12 -26.76 -17.81 -23.52
C LEU A 12 -25.24 -17.78 -23.70
N ALA A 13 -24.71 -18.17 -24.86
CA ALA A 13 -23.29 -18.08 -25.15
C ALA A 13 -22.78 -16.63 -25.13
N ALA A 14 -23.57 -15.67 -25.62
CA ALA A 14 -23.26 -14.24 -25.51
C ALA A 14 -23.33 -13.75 -24.05
N CYS A 15 -24.26 -14.25 -23.22
CA CYS A 15 -24.31 -13.95 -21.79
C CYS A 15 -23.11 -14.55 -21.03
N VAL A 16 -22.70 -15.77 -21.36
CA VAL A 16 -21.54 -16.44 -20.74
C VAL A 16 -20.23 -15.80 -21.20
N ALA A 17 -20.11 -15.44 -22.48
CA ALA A 17 -18.96 -14.67 -22.98
C ALA A 17 -18.91 -13.23 -22.40
N ARG A 18 -20.07 -12.65 -22.04
CA ARG A 18 -20.15 -11.40 -21.26
C ARG A 18 -19.85 -11.60 -19.77
N LEU A 19 -20.12 -12.78 -19.21
CA LEU A 19 -19.71 -13.15 -17.84
C LEU A 19 -18.19 -13.43 -17.77
N GLU A 20 -17.59 -13.89 -18.88
CA GLU A 20 -16.14 -14.02 -19.04
C GLU A 20 -15.45 -12.73 -19.52
N CYS A 21 -16.19 -11.63 -19.67
CA CYS A 21 -15.58 -10.31 -19.65
C CYS A 21 -15.04 -10.08 -18.23
N LYS A 22 -13.76 -10.43 -18.03
CA LYS A 22 -12.83 -9.85 -17.06
C LYS A 22 -13.51 -8.74 -16.28
N TRP A 23 -14.09 -9.02 -15.11
CA TRP A 23 -14.83 -8.04 -14.32
C TRP A 23 -13.98 -6.77 -14.20
N PRO A 24 -14.22 -5.75 -15.03
CA PRO A 24 -13.36 -4.60 -15.07
C PRO A 24 -14.00 -3.66 -14.06
N PHE A 25 -13.33 -3.46 -12.94
CA PHE A 25 -13.71 -2.44 -11.97
C PHE A 25 -15.05 -2.68 -11.23
N LEU A 26 -15.12 -3.70 -10.36
CA LEU A 26 -15.47 -3.29 -9.00
C LEU A 26 -14.26 -2.51 -8.52
N GLY A 27 -14.22 -1.21 -8.85
CA GLY A 27 -13.16 -0.31 -8.44
C GLY A 27 -13.18 -0.29 -6.93
N THR A 28 -12.35 -1.12 -6.30
CA THR A 28 -12.16 -1.06 -4.87
C THR A 28 -11.57 0.30 -4.59
N ASP A 29 -12.39 1.17 -4.01
CA ASP A 29 -12.07 2.55 -3.67
C ASP A 29 -11.18 2.51 -2.42
N TRP A 30 -9.90 2.15 -2.62
CA TRP A 30 -8.94 2.06 -1.54
C TRP A 30 -8.85 3.38 -0.80
N ASN A 31 -8.83 3.32 0.53
CA ASN A 31 -8.87 4.49 1.36
C ASN A 31 -7.62 4.53 2.24
N MET A 32 -6.70 5.45 1.92
CA MET A 32 -5.45 5.64 2.66
C MET A 32 -5.73 5.94 4.12
N ARG A 33 -6.76 6.74 4.41
CA ARG A 33 -7.17 7.06 5.78
C ARG A 33 -7.56 5.81 6.54
N GLU A 34 -8.37 4.93 5.97
CA GLU A 34 -8.80 3.69 6.65
C GLU A 34 -7.61 2.77 6.95
N PHE A 35 -6.66 2.69 6.02
CA PHE A 35 -5.44 1.91 6.23
C PHE A 35 -4.63 2.43 7.43
N VAL A 36 -4.39 3.75 7.49
CA VAL A 36 -3.56 4.38 8.52
C VAL A 36 -4.31 4.70 9.82
N LYS A 37 -5.65 4.62 9.84
CA LYS A 37 -6.49 4.79 11.04
C LYS A 37 -6.48 3.50 11.88
N THR A 38 -5.29 3.10 12.32
CA THR A 38 -5.07 2.00 13.26
C THR A 38 -4.29 2.51 14.48
N PRO A 39 -4.50 1.98 15.70
CA PRO A 39 -3.60 2.21 16.82
C PRO A 39 -2.27 1.45 16.68
N GLU A 40 -2.21 0.44 15.81
CA GLU A 40 -1.02 -0.36 15.62
C GLU A 40 0.06 0.39 14.82
N PRO A 41 1.35 0.14 15.10
CA PRO A 41 2.41 0.50 14.19
C PRO A 41 2.22 -0.16 12.82
N ILE A 42 2.55 0.56 11.75
CA ILE A 42 2.60 0.05 10.39
C ILE A 42 4.07 -0.11 10.00
N TRP A 43 4.45 -1.32 9.62
CA TRP A 43 5.79 -1.65 9.16
C TRP A 43 5.86 -1.65 7.65
N THR A 44 6.90 -1.07 7.07
CA THR A 44 7.29 -1.43 5.70
C THR A 44 8.00 -2.78 5.76
N TYR A 45 7.32 -3.82 5.30
CA TYR A 45 7.85 -5.18 5.26
C TYR A 45 8.92 -5.31 4.18
N SER A 46 8.60 -4.84 2.96
CA SER A 46 9.51 -4.84 1.82
C SER A 46 9.34 -3.57 0.98
N THR A 47 10.38 -3.20 0.23
CA THR A 47 10.35 -2.07 -0.72
C THR A 47 11.07 -2.41 -2.02
N SER A 48 10.71 -1.73 -3.10
CA SER A 48 11.44 -1.75 -4.38
C SER A 48 12.54 -0.68 -4.45
N GLN A 49 12.64 0.19 -3.43
CA GLN A 49 13.69 1.20 -3.34
C GLN A 49 15.02 0.56 -2.92
N ALA A 50 16.09 0.83 -3.68
CA ALA A 50 17.44 0.49 -3.22
C ALA A 50 17.76 1.26 -1.94
N THR A 51 18.01 0.55 -0.84
CA THR A 51 18.19 1.17 0.47
C THR A 51 18.97 0.27 1.45
N ASP A 52 19.70 0.92 2.36
CA ASP A 52 20.32 0.31 3.54
C ASP A 52 19.44 0.45 4.80
N ILE A 53 18.20 0.92 4.62
CA ILE A 53 17.24 1.09 5.71
C ILE A 53 16.68 -0.27 6.15
N ILE A 54 16.51 -0.46 7.45
CA ILE A 54 15.78 -1.60 8.04
C ILE A 54 14.81 -1.11 9.12
N CYS A 55 13.82 -1.95 9.46
CA CYS A 55 12.85 -1.71 10.52
C CYS A 55 12.11 -0.36 10.38
N LYS A 56 11.65 -0.04 9.16
CA LYS A 56 10.87 1.17 8.89
C LYS A 56 9.46 1.04 9.47
N LYS A 57 9.17 1.84 10.48
CA LYS A 57 7.94 1.87 11.30
C LYS A 57 7.28 3.23 11.22
N ASP A 58 6.00 3.26 10.89
CA ASP A 58 5.14 4.43 11.00
C ASP A 58 4.20 4.25 12.21
N SER A 59 4.27 5.18 13.16
CA SER A 59 3.48 5.19 14.39
C SER A 59 2.60 6.43 14.44
N LYS A 60 1.30 6.23 14.29
CA LYS A 60 0.30 7.31 14.29
C LYS A 60 0.29 8.03 15.64
N LEU A 61 0.30 9.36 15.60
CA LEU A 61 -0.01 10.21 16.74
C LEU A 61 -1.49 10.55 16.77
N PHE A 62 -2.00 11.17 15.70
CA PHE A 62 -3.42 11.46 15.55
C PHE A 62 -3.80 11.53 14.07
N VAL A 63 -5.09 11.36 13.79
CA VAL A 63 -5.67 11.39 12.44
C VAL A 63 -6.99 12.14 12.49
N THR A 64 -7.19 13.04 11.53
CA THR A 64 -8.41 13.83 11.36
C THR A 64 -9.13 13.39 10.08
N LEU A 65 -10.12 14.18 9.62
CA LEU A 65 -10.75 14.03 8.30
C LEU A 65 -9.89 14.56 7.15
N GLN A 66 -8.78 15.26 7.38
CA GLN A 66 -7.97 15.84 6.31
C GLN A 66 -6.52 15.38 6.37
N SER A 67 -6.04 14.97 7.53
CA SER A 67 -4.62 14.71 7.73
C SER A 67 -4.33 13.63 8.77
N ILE A 68 -3.09 13.19 8.79
CA ILE A 68 -2.48 12.34 9.80
C ILE A 68 -1.17 12.97 10.25
N VAL A 69 -0.86 12.85 11.54
CA VAL A 69 0.48 13.11 12.06
C VAL A 69 1.01 11.82 12.67
N PHE A 70 2.26 11.49 12.36
CA PHE A 70 2.88 10.24 12.77
C PHE A 70 4.39 10.39 12.94
N PHE A 71 4.98 9.48 13.69
CA PHE A 71 6.42 9.29 13.71
C PHE A 71 6.81 8.20 12.72
N ARG A 72 7.74 8.51 11.83
CA ARG A 72 8.45 7.51 11.01
C ARG A 72 9.80 7.26 11.63
N SER A 73 10.08 6.01 11.97
CA SER A 73 11.35 5.59 12.58
C SER A 73 11.96 4.42 11.82
N TYR A 74 13.28 4.39 11.72
CA TYR A 74 14.01 3.32 11.08
C TYR A 74 15.49 3.32 11.49
N TYR A 75 16.19 2.23 11.18
CA TYR A 75 17.65 2.19 11.25
C TYR A 75 18.25 2.44 9.87
N HIS A 76 19.26 3.31 9.81
CA HIS A 76 20.11 3.50 8.64
C HIS A 76 21.57 3.39 9.08
N LYS A 77 22.32 2.44 8.52
CA LYS A 77 23.72 2.17 8.91
C LYS A 77 23.91 2.08 10.44
N LYS A 78 23.05 1.31 11.11
CA LYS A 78 23.00 1.10 12.59
C LYS A 78 22.57 2.32 13.42
N ARG A 79 22.32 3.49 12.83
CA ARG A 79 21.80 4.67 13.54
C ARG A 79 20.28 4.68 13.50
N LYS A 80 19.64 4.89 14.65
CA LYS A 80 18.19 5.12 14.73
C LYS A 80 17.89 6.54 14.27
N LEU A 81 16.97 6.68 13.34
CA LEU A 81 16.43 7.97 12.91
C LEU A 81 14.93 8.00 13.18
N ILE A 82 14.41 9.15 13.60
CA ILE A 82 13.00 9.37 13.91
C ILE A 82 12.61 10.72 13.33
N PHE A 83 11.52 10.74 12.57
CA PHE A 83 10.99 11.93 11.94
C PHE A 83 9.53 12.10 12.31
N ARG A 84 9.15 13.31 12.71
CA ARG A 84 7.74 13.68 12.87
C ARG A 84 7.23 14.19 11.52
N LEU A 85 6.28 13.46 10.94
CA LEU A 85 5.76 13.73 9.60
C LEU A 85 4.28 14.08 9.65
N GLN A 86 3.85 14.85 8.65
CA GLN A 86 2.45 15.15 8.39
C GLN A 86 2.07 14.56 7.04
N GLY A 87 0.93 13.87 6.99
CA GLY A 87 0.29 13.41 5.77
C GLY A 87 -1.02 14.14 5.55
N GLU A 88 -1.28 14.59 4.34
CA GLU A 88 -2.57 15.17 3.92
C GLU A 88 -3.25 14.22 2.94
N PHE A 89 -4.50 13.87 3.24
CA PHE A 89 -5.30 12.99 2.40
C PHE A 89 -5.83 13.76 1.20
N ASP A 90 -5.76 13.17 0.02
CA ASP A 90 -6.33 13.75 -1.19
C ASP A 90 -7.88 13.61 -1.13
N PRO A 91 -8.64 14.72 -1.17
CA PRO A 91 -10.10 14.67 -1.04
C PRO A 91 -10.80 14.05 -2.26
N ARG A 92 -10.12 14.00 -3.41
CA ARG A 92 -10.65 13.43 -4.67
C ARG A 92 -10.16 12.00 -4.90
N ARG A 93 -8.95 11.68 -4.44
CA ARG A 93 -8.32 10.36 -4.58
C ARG A 93 -8.11 9.73 -3.22
N LYS A 94 -9.11 9.02 -2.68
CA LYS A 94 -9.09 8.45 -1.32
C LYS A 94 -7.88 7.54 -1.05
N ALA A 95 -7.34 6.90 -2.08
CA ALA A 95 -6.17 6.04 -1.99
C ALA A 95 -4.86 6.81 -1.78
N ARG A 96 -4.86 8.13 -1.92
CA ARG A 96 -3.68 8.98 -2.01
C ARG A 96 -3.53 9.89 -0.79
N MET A 97 -2.28 10.07 -0.36
CA MET A 97 -1.88 11.14 0.55
C MET A 97 -0.55 11.75 0.13
N THR A 98 -0.32 13.00 0.52
CA THR A 98 0.98 13.67 0.39
C THR A 98 1.61 13.77 1.77
N ILE A 99 2.84 13.28 1.91
CA ILE A 99 3.61 13.36 3.16
C ILE A 99 4.70 14.41 3.02
N PHE A 100 4.84 15.22 4.05
CA PHE A 100 5.90 16.19 4.18
C PHE A 100 6.46 16.29 5.60
N ALA A 101 7.72 16.71 5.69
CA ALA A 101 8.36 17.13 6.93
C ALA A 101 8.18 18.64 7.11
N ARG A 102 8.07 19.12 8.36
CA ARG A 102 7.88 20.56 8.65
C ARG A 102 9.04 21.43 8.19
N ASP A 103 10.24 20.87 8.13
CA ASP A 103 11.46 21.54 7.67
C ASP A 103 11.63 21.50 6.14
N GLY A 104 10.67 20.95 5.40
CA GLY A 104 10.72 20.84 3.94
C GLY A 104 11.67 19.77 3.40
N THR A 105 12.36 19.02 4.26
CA THR A 105 13.36 18.01 3.84
C THR A 105 12.75 16.77 3.17
N LEU A 106 11.45 16.54 3.38
CA LEU A 106 10.69 15.46 2.77
C LEU A 106 9.43 16.01 2.13
N ASN A 107 9.18 15.62 0.89
CA ASN A 107 7.94 15.82 0.17
C ASN A 107 7.74 14.63 -0.78
N GLN A 108 6.73 13.82 -0.50
CA GLN A 108 6.44 12.62 -1.28
C GLN A 108 4.94 12.37 -1.36
N THR A 109 4.51 11.77 -2.46
CA THR A 109 3.15 11.25 -2.63
C THR A 109 3.15 9.75 -2.34
N GLU A 110 2.17 9.28 -1.57
CA GLU A 110 1.90 7.86 -1.36
C GLU A 110 0.49 7.50 -1.82
N GLU A 111 0.34 6.42 -2.59
CA GLU A 111 -0.93 5.96 -3.13
C GLU A 111 -1.10 4.44 -2.94
N ILE A 112 -2.21 4.01 -2.35
CA ILE A 112 -2.55 2.59 -2.24
C ILE A 112 -2.96 2.07 -3.61
N ILE A 113 -2.23 1.07 -4.11
CA ILE A 113 -2.59 0.37 -5.34
C ILE A 113 -3.31 -0.96 -5.07
N TYR A 114 -3.15 -1.51 -3.87
CA TYR A 114 -3.87 -2.68 -3.40
C TYR A 114 -3.91 -2.73 -1.87
N MET A 115 -5.05 -3.13 -1.32
CA MET A 115 -5.23 -3.30 0.12
C MET A 115 -5.93 -4.64 0.40
N SER A 116 -5.44 -5.34 1.42
CA SER A 116 -6.12 -6.50 1.99
C SER A 116 -7.52 -6.13 2.47
N ARG A 117 -8.46 -7.09 2.40
CA ARG A 117 -9.83 -6.88 2.91
C ARG A 117 -9.84 -6.66 4.43
N LYS A 118 -8.90 -7.28 5.14
CA LYS A 118 -8.74 -7.15 6.60
C LYS A 118 -7.97 -5.89 7.01
N LEU A 119 -7.51 -5.07 6.05
CA LEU A 119 -6.68 -3.88 6.28
C LEU A 119 -5.33 -4.16 6.96
N THR A 120 -4.92 -5.43 7.02
CA THR A 120 -3.70 -5.93 7.69
C THR A 120 -2.44 -5.67 6.86
N SER A 121 -2.59 -5.54 5.54
CA SER A 121 -1.52 -5.23 4.59
C SER A 121 -1.99 -4.38 3.41
N ALA A 122 -1.08 -3.58 2.86
CA ALA A 122 -1.31 -2.78 1.66
C ALA A 122 -0.04 -2.66 0.82
N VAL A 123 -0.22 -2.49 -0.50
CA VAL A 123 0.85 -2.14 -1.43
C VAL A 123 0.70 -0.65 -1.76
N VAL A 124 1.73 0.10 -1.42
CA VAL A 124 1.75 1.57 -1.52
C VAL A 124 2.77 1.98 -2.58
N GLN A 125 2.32 2.67 -3.61
CA GLN A 125 3.19 3.38 -4.54
C GLN A 125 3.70 4.65 -3.87
N VAL A 126 5.02 4.83 -3.87
CA VAL A 126 5.71 6.01 -3.34
C VAL A 126 6.31 6.78 -4.52
N THR A 127 6.06 8.09 -4.57
CA THR A 127 6.59 9.01 -5.58
C THR A 127 7.24 10.18 -4.88
N LEU A 128 8.55 10.35 -5.06
CA LEU A 128 9.31 11.45 -4.48
C LEU A 128 9.08 12.71 -5.34
N ASN A 129 8.71 13.83 -4.71
CA ASN A 129 8.36 15.05 -5.44
C ASN A 129 9.60 15.92 -5.78
N PHE A 130 10.82 15.38 -5.70
CA PHE A 130 12.10 16.10 -5.91
C PHE A 130 12.86 15.64 -7.18
N GLY A 131 12.18 15.51 -8.31
CA GLY A 131 12.84 15.36 -9.62
C GLY A 131 13.12 13.93 -10.09
N SER A 132 12.63 12.90 -9.38
CA SER A 132 12.65 11.51 -9.87
C SER A 132 11.24 11.04 -10.21
N TYR A 133 11.02 10.65 -11.46
CA TYR A 133 9.77 10.01 -11.91
C TYR A 133 9.69 8.52 -11.55
N ALA A 134 10.67 8.00 -10.80
CA ALA A 134 10.69 6.60 -10.43
C ALA A 134 9.56 6.28 -9.45
N LYS A 135 8.62 5.44 -9.89
CA LYS A 135 7.60 4.86 -9.02
C LYS A 135 8.24 3.75 -8.20
N LEU A 136 8.25 3.95 -6.89
CA LEU A 136 8.69 2.96 -5.92
C LEU A 136 7.46 2.31 -5.30
N TYR A 137 7.61 1.11 -4.76
CA TYR A 137 6.52 0.39 -4.10
C TYR A 137 6.99 -0.12 -2.75
N ASP A 138 6.13 0.04 -1.75
CA ASP A 138 6.28 -0.51 -0.40
C ASP A 138 5.17 -1.54 -0.16
N LEU A 139 5.53 -2.72 0.33
CA LEU A 139 4.58 -3.62 1.00
C LEU A 139 4.55 -3.24 2.47
N ARG A 140 3.39 -2.78 2.94
CA ARG A 140 3.19 -2.37 4.33
C ARG A 140 2.26 -3.31 5.05
N VAL A 141 2.54 -3.55 6.32
CA VAL A 141 1.76 -4.45 7.18
C VAL A 141 1.53 -3.82 8.54
N ARG A 142 0.36 -4.06 9.14
CA ARG A 142 0.11 -3.72 10.54
C ARG A 142 0.91 -4.64 11.46
N ASN A 143 1.14 -4.20 12.70
CA ASN A 143 1.97 -4.93 13.65
C ASN A 143 1.44 -6.34 13.95
N SER A 144 0.12 -6.52 14.09
CA SER A 144 -0.54 -7.82 14.24
C SER A 144 -0.13 -8.83 13.17
N THR A 145 -0.06 -8.39 11.91
CA THR A 145 0.31 -9.22 10.76
C THR A 145 1.76 -9.69 10.79
N THR A 146 2.65 -9.08 11.59
CA THR A 146 4.08 -9.43 11.59
C THR A 146 4.38 -10.81 12.18
N ARG A 147 3.45 -11.37 12.96
CA ARG A 147 3.52 -12.72 13.52
C ARG A 147 2.64 -13.71 12.76
N GLU A 148 1.85 -13.21 11.81
CA GLU A 148 0.92 -13.99 10.99
C GLU A 148 1.40 -14.05 9.53
N HIS A 149 0.68 -14.80 8.70
CA HIS A 149 0.95 -14.84 7.28
C HIS A 149 0.40 -13.57 6.59
N ILE A 150 1.25 -12.86 5.85
CA ILE A 150 0.82 -11.76 4.99
C ILE A 150 -0.10 -12.32 3.90
N GLU A 151 -1.23 -11.66 3.63
CA GLU A 151 -2.17 -12.13 2.61
C GLU A 151 -1.48 -12.33 1.25
N PRO A 152 -1.58 -13.53 0.63
CA PRO A 152 -0.85 -13.86 -0.60
C PRO A 152 -1.06 -12.84 -1.73
N LYS A 153 -2.29 -12.35 -1.89
CA LYS A 153 -2.62 -11.37 -2.93
C LYS A 153 -1.88 -10.03 -2.75
N CYS A 154 -1.58 -9.61 -1.51
CA CYS A 154 -0.74 -8.44 -1.27
C CYS A 154 0.71 -8.67 -1.72
N LEU A 155 1.24 -9.87 -1.46
CA LEU A 155 2.58 -10.26 -1.90
C LEU A 155 2.66 -10.33 -3.43
N ASP A 156 1.67 -10.92 -4.10
CA ASP A 156 1.63 -11.07 -5.55
C ASP A 156 1.53 -9.71 -6.24
N VAL A 157 0.65 -8.82 -5.76
CA VAL A 157 0.56 -7.46 -6.28
C VAL A 157 1.88 -6.72 -6.07
N PHE A 158 2.49 -6.79 -4.89
CA PHE A 158 3.77 -6.14 -4.64
C PHE A 158 4.88 -6.65 -5.57
N ARG A 159 5.01 -7.98 -5.73
CA ARG A 159 6.01 -8.60 -6.62
C ARG A 159 5.81 -8.20 -8.07
N SER A 160 4.57 -8.19 -8.56
CA SER A 160 4.25 -7.76 -9.93
C SER A 160 4.61 -6.30 -10.22
N ARG A 161 4.66 -5.45 -9.19
CA ARG A 161 4.90 -4.00 -9.30
C ARG A 161 6.34 -3.60 -9.04
N ALA A 162 7.02 -4.31 -8.15
CA ALA A 162 8.43 -4.06 -7.85
C ALA A 162 9.31 -4.26 -9.11
N VAL A 163 9.00 -5.28 -9.94
CA VAL A 163 9.63 -5.69 -11.23
C VAL A 163 11.15 -5.92 -11.19
N ARG A 164 11.86 -5.28 -10.28
CA ARG A 164 13.30 -5.29 -10.04
C ARG A 164 13.60 -6.02 -8.71
N LYS A 165 14.75 -5.70 -8.12
CA LYS A 165 15.18 -6.18 -6.81
C LYS A 165 14.24 -5.70 -5.69
N ILE A 166 13.85 -6.64 -4.84
CA ILE A 166 13.07 -6.41 -3.62
C ILE A 166 14.04 -6.34 -2.43
N TYR A 167 13.84 -5.36 -1.55
CA TYR A 167 14.56 -5.21 -0.30
C TYR A 167 13.61 -5.51 0.86
N VAL A 168 13.95 -6.48 1.69
CA VAL A 168 13.18 -6.84 2.89
C VAL A 168 13.68 -5.99 4.06
N LEU A 169 12.81 -5.15 4.61
CA LEU A 169 13.12 -4.18 5.65
C LEU A 169 12.77 -4.71 7.03
N TYR A 170 11.70 -5.50 7.13
CA TYR A 170 11.22 -6.05 8.38
C TYR A 170 11.95 -7.35 8.73
N GLN A 171 12.32 -7.50 10.00
CA GLN A 171 12.93 -8.67 10.61
C GLN A 171 12.38 -8.79 12.03
N ASN A 172 12.42 -9.97 12.65
CA ASN A 172 11.87 -10.18 14.01
C ASN A 172 12.47 -9.21 15.05
N ARG A 173 13.74 -8.83 14.90
CA ARG A 173 14.40 -7.84 15.77
C ARG A 173 13.80 -6.43 15.70
N CYS A 174 13.00 -6.11 14.69
CA CYS A 174 12.36 -4.82 14.58
C CYS A 174 11.33 -4.57 15.69
N GLN A 175 10.78 -5.61 16.30
CA GLN A 175 9.87 -5.49 17.45
C GLN A 175 10.52 -4.83 18.67
N TYR A 176 11.86 -4.85 18.76
CA TYR A 176 12.60 -4.19 19.83
C TYR A 176 12.92 -2.72 19.52
N LEU A 177 12.45 -2.18 18.39
CA LEU A 177 12.56 -0.76 18.09
C LEU A 177 11.57 0.01 18.98
N PRO A 178 12.04 0.81 19.95
CA PRO A 178 11.17 1.64 20.80
C PRO A 178 10.34 2.58 19.92
#